data_AF-A0A0W0Y9B4-F1
#
_entry.id   AF-A0A0W0Y9B4-F1
#
_cell.length_a   1.000
_cell.length_b   1.000
_cell.length_c   1.000
_cell.angle_alpha   90.00
_cell.angle_beta   90.00
_cell.angle_gamma   90.00
#
_symmetry.space_group_name_H-M   'P 1'
#
loop_
_entity.id
_entity.type
_entity.pdbx_description
1 polymer ?
#
loop_
_entity_poly.entity_id
_entity_poly.type
_entity_poly.pdbx_seq_one_letter_code
_entity_poly.pdbx_strand_id
1 'polypeptide(L)'
;MMYLVTASQGPGFASNEETIAVLENGILATFDMLIQLERMKKIIAGGVLVGDRAFSFILDASSNDEVDQLLREIPGWGVLKWKVVPLQSFQSRANQERNLLTELKK
;
A
#
# COMPACT_ATOMS: atom_id res chain seq x y z
N MET A 1 -6.87 10.65 -3.11
CA MET A 1 -7.62 9.78 -2.16
C MET A 1 -6.59 8.93 -1.45
N MET A 2 -6.80 8.66 -0.17
CA MET A 2 -5.79 7.97 0.64
C MET A 2 -6.15 6.49 0.78
N TYR A 3 -5.15 5.63 0.69
CA TYR A 3 -5.30 4.19 0.84
C TYR A 3 -4.24 3.66 1.81
N LEU A 4 -4.66 2.88 2.81
CA LEU A 4 -3.72 2.05 3.57
C LEU A 4 -3.49 0.77 2.77
N VAL A 5 -2.26 0.61 2.30
CA VAL A 5 -1.81 -0.58 1.58
C VAL A 5 -0.93 -1.40 2.49
N THR A 6 -1.09 -2.71 2.47
CA THR A 6 -0.21 -3.67 3.15
C THR A 6 0.11 -4.81 2.21
N ALA A 7 1.40 -5.07 2.03
CA ALA A 7 1.87 -6.29 1.40
C ALA A 7 2.43 -7.20 2.48
N SER A 8 2.15 -8.49 2.36
CA SER A 8 2.58 -9.49 3.33
C SER A 8 2.87 -10.81 2.64
N GLN A 9 3.42 -11.74 3.40
CA GLN A 9 3.85 -13.03 2.89
C GLN A 9 4.95 -12.85 1.83
N GLY A 10 5.07 -13.82 0.96
CA GLY A 10 6.06 -13.84 -0.10
C GLY A 10 6.40 -15.29 -0.42
N PRO A 11 7.12 -15.50 -1.52
CA PRO A 11 7.51 -16.84 -1.92
C PRO A 11 8.33 -17.50 -0.80
N GLY A 12 8.12 -18.80 -0.62
CA GLY A 12 9.13 -19.67 -0.01
C GLY A 12 10.19 -19.98 -1.07
N PHE A 13 11.38 -20.39 -0.63
CA PHE A 13 12.48 -20.69 -1.54
C PHE A 13 12.91 -22.15 -1.34
N ALA A 14 13.11 -22.88 -2.43
CA ALA A 14 13.55 -24.28 -2.42
C ALA A 14 15.07 -24.42 -2.56
N SER A 15 15.77 -23.40 -3.09
CA SER A 15 17.25 -23.39 -3.18
C SER A 15 17.85 -21.98 -3.04
N ASN A 16 19.18 -21.93 -2.92
CA ASN A 16 19.93 -20.67 -2.87
C ASN A 16 19.85 -19.90 -4.19
N GLU A 17 19.91 -20.60 -5.33
CA GLU A 17 19.81 -19.98 -6.66
C GLU A 17 18.44 -19.33 -6.86
N GLU A 18 17.36 -20.01 -6.46
CA GLU A 18 16.00 -19.45 -6.49
C GLU A 18 15.88 -18.25 -5.55
N THR A 19 16.45 -18.35 -4.34
CA THR A 19 16.47 -17.25 -3.37
C THR A 19 17.14 -16.01 -3.94
N ILE A 20 18.33 -16.16 -4.55
CA ILE A 20 19.07 -15.05 -5.17
C ILE A 20 18.23 -14.41 -6.27
N ALA A 21 17.68 -15.21 -7.19
CA ALA A 21 16.90 -14.70 -8.31
C ALA A 21 15.66 -13.90 -7.86
N VAL A 22 14.96 -14.37 -6.82
CA VAL A 22 13.79 -13.66 -6.28
C VAL A 22 14.19 -12.41 -5.49
N LEU A 23 15.29 -12.45 -4.74
CA LEU A 23 15.78 -11.28 -4.01
C LEU A 23 16.15 -10.16 -4.98
N GLU A 24 16.96 -10.46 -6.01
CA GLU A 24 17.43 -9.46 -6.97
C GLU A 24 16.30 -8.90 -7.84
N ASN A 25 15.53 -9.79 -8.48
CA ASN A 25 14.58 -9.36 -9.52
C ASN A 25 13.17 -9.11 -9.01
N GLY A 26 12.82 -9.62 -7.83
CA GLY A 26 11.50 -9.47 -7.22
C GLY A 26 11.51 -8.49 -6.05
N ILE A 27 12.20 -8.84 -4.98
CA ILE A 27 12.11 -8.13 -3.70
C ILE A 27 12.86 -6.79 -3.72
N LEU A 28 14.12 -6.76 -4.16
CA LEU A 28 14.89 -5.52 -4.25
C LEU A 28 14.28 -4.56 -5.27
N ALA A 29 13.90 -5.06 -6.45
CA ALA A 29 13.20 -4.27 -7.46
C ALA A 29 11.85 -3.70 -6.95
N THR A 30 11.14 -4.44 -6.10
CA THR A 30 9.93 -3.93 -5.41
C THR A 30 10.28 -2.76 -4.50
N PHE A 31 11.30 -2.91 -3.63
CA PHE A 31 11.70 -1.83 -2.73
C PHE A 31 12.22 -0.60 -3.47
N ASP A 32 12.97 -0.78 -4.56
CA ASP A 32 13.43 0.33 -5.40
C ASP A 32 12.25 1.14 -5.96
N MET A 33 11.20 0.46 -6.43
CA MET A 33 9.98 1.11 -6.89
C MET A 33 9.23 1.82 -5.76
N LEU A 34 9.10 1.21 -4.57
CA LEU A 34 8.48 1.85 -3.41
C LEU A 34 9.24 3.12 -3.00
N ILE A 35 10.57 3.08 -3.01
CA ILE A 35 11.42 4.26 -2.74
C ILE A 35 11.15 5.36 -3.79
N GLN A 36 10.99 5.03 -5.07
CA GLN A 36 10.60 6.03 -6.08
C GLN A 36 9.23 6.64 -5.79
N LEU A 37 8.25 5.81 -5.43
CA LEU A 37 6.89 6.27 -5.10
C LEU A 37 6.87 7.18 -3.86
N GLU A 38 7.71 6.89 -2.85
CA GLU A 38 7.94 7.79 -1.70
C GLU A 38 8.54 9.13 -2.13
N ARG A 39 9.59 9.11 -2.96
CA ARG A 39 10.22 10.33 -3.50
C ARG A 39 9.25 11.18 -4.30
N MET A 40 8.34 10.55 -5.04
CA MET A 40 7.28 11.20 -5.81
C MET A 40 6.10 11.68 -4.94
N LYS A 41 6.12 11.41 -3.63
CA LYS A 41 5.01 11.67 -2.70
C LYS A 41 3.70 10.97 -3.10
N LYS A 42 3.80 9.89 -3.88
CA LYS A 42 2.68 8.96 -4.08
C LYS A 42 2.48 8.11 -2.84
N ILE A 43 3.58 7.67 -2.23
CA ILE A 43 3.56 7.15 -0.86
C ILE A 43 3.80 8.32 0.11
N ILE A 44 2.85 8.54 1.01
CA ILE A 44 2.87 9.64 1.98
C ILE A 44 3.69 9.28 3.23
N ALA A 45 3.58 8.03 3.66
CA ALA A 45 4.32 7.45 4.76
C ALA A 45 4.27 5.92 4.64
N GLY A 46 5.32 5.24 5.08
CA GLY A 46 5.36 3.78 5.02
C GLY A 46 6.59 3.20 5.69
N GLY A 47 6.68 1.86 5.66
CA GLY A 47 7.84 1.13 6.13
C GLY A 47 7.60 -0.37 6.23
N VAL A 48 8.67 -1.09 6.57
CA VAL A 48 8.63 -2.51 6.89
C VAL A 48 8.08 -2.69 8.31
N LEU A 49 7.17 -3.65 8.49
CA LEU A 49 6.66 -4.01 9.82
C LEU A 49 7.74 -4.79 10.57
N VAL A 50 8.27 -4.21 11.65
CA VAL A 50 9.40 -4.78 12.40
C VAL A 50 9.05 -6.18 12.92
N GLY A 51 9.88 -7.16 12.58
CA GLY A 51 9.69 -8.55 13.00
C GLY A 51 8.71 -9.36 12.13
N ASP A 52 8.18 -8.80 11.04
CA ASP A 52 7.26 -9.47 10.15
C ASP A 52 7.75 -9.46 8.68
N ARG A 53 7.31 -10.42 7.87
CA ARG A 53 7.50 -10.43 6.41
C ARG A 53 6.37 -9.61 5.76
N ALA A 54 6.33 -8.33 6.11
CA ALA A 54 5.31 -7.41 5.64
C ALA A 54 5.80 -5.96 5.63
N PHE A 55 5.18 -5.16 4.78
CA PHE A 55 5.35 -3.70 4.75
C PHE A 55 4.00 -3.04 4.52
N SER A 56 3.85 -1.83 5.06
CA SER A 56 2.63 -1.04 4.93
C SER A 56 2.96 0.39 4.56
N PHE A 57 2.08 1.02 3.80
CA PHE A 57 2.22 2.40 3.41
C PHE A 57 0.87 3.06 3.13
N ILE A 58 0.85 4.40 3.18
CA ILE A 58 -0.28 5.21 2.78
C ILE A 58 -0.04 5.73 1.37
N LEU A 59 -0.88 5.32 0.43
CA LEU A 59 -0.84 5.72 -0.97
C LEU A 59 -1.83 6.86 -1.22
N ASP A 60 -1.39 7.91 -1.92
CA ASP A 60 -2.25 8.93 -2.51
C ASP A 60 -2.48 8.65 -4.00
N ALA A 61 -3.73 8.34 -4.34
CA ALA A 61 -4.19 8.04 -5.70
C ALA A 61 -5.56 8.68 -5.97
N SER A 62 -5.87 9.02 -7.21
CA SER A 62 -7.09 9.69 -7.61
C SER A 62 -8.31 8.76 -7.66
N SER A 63 -8.11 7.44 -7.81
CA SER A 63 -9.19 6.46 -7.94
C SER A 63 -8.73 5.05 -7.52
N ASN A 64 -9.69 4.12 -7.36
CA ASN A 64 -9.38 2.72 -7.14
C ASN A 64 -8.65 2.09 -8.34
N ASP A 65 -8.98 2.54 -9.56
CA ASP A 65 -8.36 2.03 -10.79
C ASP A 65 -6.88 2.41 -10.86
N GLU A 66 -6.52 3.63 -10.45
CA GLU A 66 -5.11 4.06 -10.35
C GLU A 66 -4.35 3.19 -9.34
N VAL A 67 -4.99 2.85 -8.21
CA VAL A 67 -4.36 1.96 -7.22
C VAL A 67 -4.12 0.57 -7.79
N ASP A 68 -5.13 -0.05 -8.42
CA ASP A 68 -4.97 -1.39 -9.02
C ASP A 68 -3.89 -1.41 -10.11
N GLN A 69 -3.88 -0.41 -10.99
CA GLN A 69 -2.86 -0.30 -12.03
C GLN A 69 -1.45 -0.17 -11.43
N LEU A 70 -1.27 0.78 -10.50
CA LEU A 70 0.04 1.03 -9.88
C LEU A 70 0.56 -0.20 -9.13
N LEU A 71 -0.30 -0.91 -8.39
CA LEU A 71 0.11 -2.10 -7.66
C LEU A 71 0.54 -3.23 -8.59
N ARG A 72 -0.08 -3.38 -9.77
CA ARG A 72 0.32 -4.39 -10.77
C ARG A 72 1.66 -4.10 -11.42
N GLU A 73 2.10 -2.85 -11.42
CA GLU A 73 3.41 -2.44 -11.93
C GLU A 73 4.54 -2.77 -10.93
N ILE A 74 4.21 -3.01 -9.66
CA ILE A 74 5.19 -3.41 -8.64
C ILE A 74 5.69 -4.83 -8.92
N PRO A 75 7.01 -5.09 -9.04
CA PRO A 75 7.55 -6.42 -9.38
C PRO A 75 7.04 -7.56 -8.48
N GLY A 76 6.84 -7.28 -7.19
CA GLY A 76 6.30 -8.23 -6.20
C GLY A 76 4.79 -8.48 -6.28
N TRP A 77 4.05 -7.88 -7.22
CA TRP A 77 2.60 -7.97 -7.32
C TRP A 77 2.09 -9.42 -7.28
N GLY A 78 2.64 -10.27 -8.14
CA GLY A 78 2.16 -11.65 -8.32
C GLY A 78 2.55 -12.62 -7.20
N VAL A 79 3.46 -12.23 -6.29
CA VAL A 79 4.03 -13.13 -5.29
C VAL A 79 3.79 -12.69 -3.84
N LEU A 80 3.36 -11.44 -3.64
CA LEU A 80 2.96 -10.91 -2.34
C LEU A 80 1.44 -10.92 -2.21
N LYS A 81 0.96 -11.02 -0.97
CA LYS A 81 -0.45 -10.84 -0.66
C LYS A 81 -0.71 -9.37 -0.35
N TRP A 82 -1.50 -8.71 -1.20
CA TRP A 82 -1.85 -7.30 -1.09
C TRP A 82 -3.21 -7.11 -0.42
N LYS A 83 -3.28 -6.15 0.51
CA LYS A 83 -4.51 -5.62 1.09
C LYS A 83 -4.54 -4.12 0.88
N VAL A 84 -5.64 -3.62 0.33
CA VAL A 84 -5.86 -2.19 0.08
C VAL A 84 -7.11 -1.76 0.83
N VAL A 85 -6.99 -0.73 1.67
CA VAL A 85 -8.10 -0.17 2.45
C VAL A 85 -8.25 1.31 2.10
N PRO A 86 -9.34 1.73 1.44
CA PRO A 86 -9.60 3.15 1.20
C PRO A 86 -9.85 3.88 2.52
N LEU A 87 -9.27 5.08 2.66
CA LEU A 87 -9.39 5.91 3.85
C LEU A 87 -10.25 7.14 3.54
N GLN A 88 -11.30 7.34 4.33
CA GLN A 88 -12.07 8.58 4.31
C GLN A 88 -11.25 9.70 4.96
N SER A 89 -11.33 10.92 4.42
CA SER A 89 -10.70 12.07 5.08
C SER A 89 -11.44 12.42 6.38
N PHE A 90 -10.67 12.81 7.41
CA PHE A 90 -11.26 13.25 8.68
C PHE A 90 -12.20 14.45 8.50
N GLN A 91 -11.89 15.37 7.58
CA GLN A 91 -12.76 16.51 7.26
C GLN A 91 -14.11 16.05 6.70
N SER A 92 -14.12 15.09 5.77
CA SER A 92 -15.36 14.54 5.21
C SER A 92 -16.20 13.89 6.30
N ARG A 93 -15.58 13.06 7.15
CA ARG A 93 -16.28 12.42 8.26
C ARG A 93 -16.83 13.44 9.25
N ALA A 94 -16.05 14.44 9.64
CA ALA A 94 -16.48 15.49 10.56
C ALA A 94 -17.66 16.30 10.01
N ASN A 95 -17.70 16.55 8.69
CA ASN A 95 -18.84 17.22 8.06
C ASN A 95 -20.12 16.36 8.12
N GLN A 96 -20.01 15.04 7.91
CA GLN A 96 -21.14 14.12 8.05
C GLN A 96 -21.70 14.14 9.48
N GLU A 97 -20.84 14.09 10.50
CA GLU A 97 -21.26 14.14 11.90
C GLU A 97 -21.96 15.47 12.26
N ARG A 98 -21.45 16.60 11.76
CA ARG A 98 -22.07 17.91 11.97
C ARG A 98 -23.45 18.00 11.31
N ASN A 99 -23.61 17.43 10.13
CA ASN A 99 -24.90 17.39 9.44
C ASN A 99 -25.91 16.56 10.23
N LEU A 100 -25.53 15.35 10.66
CA LEU A 100 -26.37 14.51 11.51
C LEU A 100 -26.76 15.21 12.82
N LEU A 101 -25.80 15.85 13.50
CA LEU A 101 -26.07 16.61 14.71
C LEU A 101 -27.08 17.75 14.47
N THR A 102 -27.02 18.39 13.31
CA THR A 102 -27.96 19.46 12.93
C THR A 102 -29.36 18.90 12.70
N GLU A 103 -29.47 17.73 12.07
CA GLU A 103 -30.75 17.04 11.84
C GLU A 103 -31.40 16.59 13.15
N LEU A 104 -30.61 16.05 14.09
CA LEU A 104 -31.10 15.59 15.40
C LEU A 104 -31.55 16.73 16.33
N LYS A 105 -31.13 17.97 16.07
CA LYS A 105 -31.52 19.16 16.84
C LYS A 105 -32.75 19.87 16.30
N LYS A 106 -33.30 19.42 15.17
CA LYS A 106 -34.57 19.91 14.61
C LYS A 106 -35.75 19.23 15.29
#